data_AF-T1BZP3-F1
#
_entry.id   AF-T1BZP3-F1
#
_cell.length_a   1.000
_cell.length_b   1.000
_cell.length_c   1.000
_cell.angle_alpha   90.00
_cell.angle_beta   90.00
_cell.angle_gamma   90.00
#
_symmetry.space_group_name_H-M   'P 1'
#
loop_
_entity.id
_entity.type
_entity.pdbx_description
1 polymer ?
#
loop_
_entity_poly.entity_id
_entity_poly.type
_entity_poly.pdbx_seq_one_letter_code
_entity_poly.pdbx_strand_id
1 'polypeptide(L)' 'GRCVDIVTLTAIQQLAVPALIAVVTPLAVGFLLGPVALAALLLGVILSGFPLAILMTTGGAAWDNGKKYIELGHFGA' A
#
# COMPACT_ATOMS: atom_id res chain seq x y z
N GLY A 1 6.47 -12.40 -23.44
CA GLY A 1 7.00 -13.08 -22.25
C GLY A 1 7.91 -12.18 -21.45
N ARG A 2 9.08 -11.83 -21.98
CA ARG A 2 10.18 -11.21 -21.23
C ARG A 2 9.83 -10.01 -20.32
N CYS A 3 9.04 -9.03 -20.78
CA CYS A 3 8.64 -7.91 -19.90
C CYS A 3 7.78 -8.39 -18.71
N VAL A 4 6.85 -9.31 -18.95
CA VAL A 4 6.00 -9.92 -17.92
C VAL A 4 6.86 -10.70 -16.93
N ASP A 5 7.80 -11.52 -17.43
CA ASP A 5 8.68 -12.33 -16.57
C ASP A 5 9.54 -11.45 -15.63
N ILE A 6 10.05 -10.32 -16.14
CA ILE A 6 10.85 -9.38 -15.35
C ILE A 6 10.01 -8.74 -14.25
N VAL A 7 8.81 -8.23 -14.57
CA VAL A 7 7.95 -7.57 -13.57
C VAL A 7 7.41 -8.57 -12.54
N THR A 8 7.08 -9.79 -12.94
CA THR A 8 6.59 -10.84 -12.04
C THR A 8 7.68 -11.27 -11.06
N LEU A 9 8.89 -11.57 -11.54
CA LEU A 9 10.00 -11.98 -10.67
C LEU A 9 10.32 -10.88 -9.64
N THR A 10 10.38 -9.62 -10.10
CA THR A 10 10.67 -8.48 -9.24
C THR A 10 9.56 -8.22 -8.24
N ALA A 11 8.29 -8.31 -8.65
CA ALA A 11 7.14 -8.11 -7.75
C ALA A 11 7.14 -9.12 -6.61
N ILE A 12 7.40 -10.41 -6.89
CA ILE A 12 7.45 -11.45 -5.85
C ILE A 12 8.56 -11.16 -4.83
N GLN A 13 9.74 -10.75 -5.29
CA GLN A 13 10.86 -10.43 -4.41
C GLN A 13 10.56 -9.19 -3.55
N GLN A 14 9.96 -8.16 -4.12
CA GLN A 14 9.66 -6.91 -3.42
C GLN A 14 8.49 -7.03 -2.44
N LEU A 15 7.50 -7.89 -2.71
CA LEU A 15 6.35 -8.10 -1.83
C LEU A 15 6.68 -8.96 -0.59
N ALA A 16 7.77 -9.74 -0.63
CA ALA A 16 8.19 -10.56 0.51
C ALA A 16 8.50 -9.72 1.76
N VAL A 17 9.17 -8.58 1.58
CA VAL A 17 9.54 -7.67 2.68
C VAL A 17 8.32 -7.09 3.42
N PRO A 18 7.36 -6.40 2.76
CA PRO A 18 6.19 -5.86 3.44
C PRO A 18 5.29 -6.96 4.03
N ALA A 19 5.20 -8.14 3.39
CA ALA A 19 4.47 -9.28 3.95
C ALA A 19 5.08 -9.78 5.26
N LEU A 20 6.41 -9.88 5.33
CA LEU A 20 7.11 -10.25 6.57
C LEU A 20 6.91 -9.21 7.66
N ILE A 21 7.00 -7.91 7.36
CA ILE A 21 6.76 -6.84 8.33
C ILE A 21 5.35 -6.97 8.92
N ALA A 22 4.33 -7.18 8.08
CA ALA A 22 2.94 -7.30 8.52
C ALA A 22 2.72 -8.45 9.54
N VAL A 23 3.46 -9.55 9.42
CA VAL A 23 3.33 -10.72 10.31
C VAL A 23 4.25 -10.62 11.53
N VAL A 24 5.51 -10.24 11.34
CA VAL A 24 6.52 -10.25 12.39
C VAL A 24 6.29 -9.13 13.41
N THR A 25 5.87 -7.93 12.97
CA THR A 25 5.67 -6.78 13.85
C THR A 25 4.67 -7.04 14.98
N PRO A 26 3.43 -7.52 14.76
CA PRO A 26 2.50 -7.79 15.85
C PRO A 26 2.96 -8.93 16.76
N LEU A 27 3.63 -9.95 16.23
CA LEU A 27 4.20 -11.04 17.03
C LEU A 27 5.31 -10.50 17.95
N ALA A 28 6.26 -9.75 17.40
CA ALA A 28 7.36 -9.17 18.15
C ALA A 28 6.86 -8.23 19.25
N VAL A 29 5.90 -7.36 18.94
CA VAL A 29 5.32 -6.42 19.91
C VAL A 29 4.53 -7.17 20.99
N GLY A 30 3.74 -8.17 20.60
CA GLY A 30 2.97 -8.99 21.54
C GLY A 30 3.85 -9.75 22.53
N PHE A 31 4.94 -10.36 22.07
CA PHE A 31 5.84 -11.15 22.93
C PHE A 31 6.82 -10.29 23.74
N LEU A 32 7.32 -9.17 23.21
CA LEU A 32 8.32 -8.35 23.90
C LEU A 32 7.73 -7.26 24.81
N LEU A 33 6.61 -6.65 24.40
CA LEU A 33 6.02 -5.49 25.07
C LEU A 33 4.66 -5.80 25.71
N GLY A 34 4.05 -6.93 25.37
CA GLY A 34 2.81 -7.41 25.95
C GLY A 34 1.54 -6.91 25.24
N PRO A 35 0.36 -7.34 25.75
CA PRO A 35 -0.91 -7.20 25.04
C PRO A 35 -1.42 -5.76 24.93
N VAL A 36 -1.11 -4.90 25.91
CA VAL A 36 -1.55 -3.49 25.88
C VAL A 36 -0.81 -2.70 24.79
N ALA A 37 0.50 -2.92 24.64
CA ALA A 37 1.29 -2.31 23.58
C ALA A 37 0.84 -2.79 22.19
N LEU A 38 0.50 -4.07 22.06
CA LEU A 38 -0.06 -4.62 20.82
C LEU A 38 -1.41 -3.97 20.47
N ALA A 39 -2.30 -3.79 21.44
CA ALA A 39 -3.59 -3.12 21.21
C ALA A 39 -3.41 -1.67 20.72
N ALA A 40 -2.47 -0.93 21.32
CA ALA A 40 -2.13 0.42 20.90
C ALA A 40 -1.55 0.46 19.47
N LEU A 41 -0.68 -0.51 19.12
CA LEU A 41 -0.13 -0.64 17.78
C LEU A 41 -1.22 -0.89 16.74
N LEU A 42 -2.13 -1.83 17.00
CA LEU A 42 -3.22 -2.15 16.07
C LEU A 42 -4.14 -0.95 15.85
N LEU A 43 -4.51 -0.24 16.93
CA LEU A 43 -5.28 1.01 16.83
C LEU A 43 -4.53 2.08 16.03
N GLY A 44 -3.24 2.29 16.30
CA GLY A 44 -2.41 3.26 15.58
C GLY A 44 -2.33 2.97 14.08
N VAL A 45 -2.15 1.69 13.70
CA VAL A 45 -2.12 1.27 12.28
C VAL A 45 -3.44 1.54 11.59
N ILE A 46 -4.58 1.28 12.24
CA ILE A 46 -5.89 1.55 11.66
C ILE A 46 -6.08 3.06 11.45
N LEU A 47 -5.83 3.86 12.49
CA LEU A 47 -6.08 5.31 12.45
C LEU A 47 -5.18 6.06 11.47
N SER A 48 -3.93 5.59 11.29
CA SER A 48 -2.99 6.20 10.33
C SER A 48 -3.12 5.61 8.93
N GLY A 49 -3.24 4.29 8.81
CA GLY A 49 -3.22 3.57 7.54
C GLY A 49 -4.52 3.67 6.76
N PHE A 50 -5.68 3.66 7.43
CA PHE A 50 -6.97 3.67 6.74
C PHE A 50 -7.22 4.96 5.94
N PRO A 51 -7.02 6.18 6.50
CA PRO A 51 -7.15 7.42 5.73
C PRO A 51 -6.15 7.49 4.57
N LEU A 52 -4.92 7.00 4.78
CA LEU A 52 -3.90 6.95 3.74
C LEU A 52 -4.31 6.00 2.60
N ALA A 53 -4.87 4.84 2.90
CA ALA A 53 -5.36 3.90 1.90
C ALA A 53 -6.47 4.50 1.03
N ILE A 54 -7.40 5.25 1.65
CA ILE A 54 -8.43 5.99 0.92
C ILE A 54 -7.77 7.03 0.00
N LEU A 55 -6.84 7.83 0.53
CA LEU A 55 -6.13 8.85 -0.24
C LEU A 55 -5.41 8.26 -1.45
N MET A 56 -4.70 7.14 -1.28
CA MET A 56 -3.99 6.48 -2.38
C MET A 56 -4.95 5.95 -3.45
N THR A 57 -6.11 5.42 -3.04
CA THR A 57 -7.11 4.89 -3.96
C THR A 57 -7.80 6.01 -4.75
N THR A 58 -8.28 7.04 -4.08
CA THR A 58 -9.02 8.14 -4.72
C THR A 58 -8.12 9.11 -5.46
N GLY A 59 -6.96 9.45 -4.88
CA GLY A 59 -5.97 10.32 -5.51
C GLY A 59 -5.36 9.70 -6.77
N GLY A 60 -5.03 8.40 -6.72
CA GLY A 60 -4.55 7.67 -7.91
C GLY A 60 -5.60 7.63 -9.03
N ALA A 61 -6.86 7.34 -8.69
CA ALA A 61 -7.96 7.36 -9.65
C ALA A 61 -8.20 8.75 -10.24
N ALA A 62 -8.15 9.80 -9.41
CA ALA A 62 -8.30 11.18 -9.86
C ALA A 62 -7.19 11.57 -10.84
N TRP A 63 -5.95 11.18 -10.58
CA TRP A 63 -4.82 11.44 -11.49
C TRP A 63 -4.99 10.73 -12.83
N ASP A 64 -5.33 9.43 -12.83
CA ASP A 64 -5.52 8.67 -14.08
C ASP A 64 -6.71 9.22 -14.89
N ASN A 65 -7.81 9.59 -14.22
CA ASN A 65 -8.95 10.24 -14.85
C ASN A 65 -8.60 11.63 -15.41
N GLY A 66 -7.82 12.43 -14.70
CA GLY A 66 -7.35 13.73 -15.18
C GLY A 66 -6.48 13.60 -16.43
N LYS A 67 -5.58 12.62 -16.47
CA LYS A 67 -4.79 12.29 -17.66
C LYS A 67 -5.69 11.88 -18.83
N LYS A 68 -6.60 10.93 -18.62
CA LYS A 68 -7.57 10.51 -19.65
C LYS A 68 -8.44 11.65 -20.15
N TYR A 69 -8.84 12.56 -19.26
CA TYR A 69 -9.62 13.74 -19.62
C TYR A 69 -8.88 14.65 -20.60
N ILE A 70 -7.56 14.81 -20.44
CA ILE A 70 -6.71 15.52 -21.39
C ILE A 70 -6.51 14.70 -22.67
N GLU A 71 -6.26 13.39 -22.57
CA GLU A 71 -6.12 12.48 -23.73
C GLU A 71 -7.38 12.44 -24.61
N LEU A 72 -8.56 12.75 -24.06
CA LEU A 72 -9.84 12.87 -24.77
C LEU A 72 -10.03 14.24 -25.47
N GLY A 73 -9.03 15.12 -25.44
CA GLY A 73 -9.03 16.38 -26.20
C GLY A 73 -9.73 17.56 -25.52
N HIS A 74 -10.14 17.43 -24.24
CA HIS A 74 -10.87 18.50 -23.54
C HIS A 74 -10.04 19.76 -23.23
N PHE A 75 -8.71 19.72 -23.41
CA PHE A 75 -7.81 20.87 -23.20
C PHE A 75 -6.86 21.15 -24.39
N GLY A 76 -7.20 20.68 -25.59
CA GLY A 76 -6.56 21.12 -26.85
C GLY A 76 -5.43 20.23 -27.37
N ALA A 77 -5.82 19.17 -28.10
CA ALA A 77 -5.39 18.78 -29.45
C ALA A 77 -6.44 17.80 -30.01
#